data_AF-A0A957LES4-F1
#
_entry.id   AF-A0A957LES4-F1
#
_cell.length_a   1.000
_cell.length_b   1.000
_cell.length_c   1.000
_cell.angle_alpha   90.00
_cell.angle_beta   90.00
_cell.angle_gamma   90.00
#
_symmetry.space_group_name_H-M   'P 1'
#
loop_
_entity.id
_entity.type
_entity.pdbx_description
1 polymer ?
#
loop_
_entity_poly.entity_id
_entity_poly.type
_entity_poly.pdbx_seq_one_letter_code
_entity_poly.pdbx_strand_id
1 'polypeptide(L)'
;MGLFSSHYFSLLHQSFVYIHVLTALLSLIVAPVAMIVQKGGRNHRLWGKVYFWGMIVANLSAFILLTYRFNVFLLGVTIISLYG
;
A
#
# COMPACT_ATOMS: atom_id res chain seq x y z
N MET A 1 -31.97 -7.58 -13.65
CA MET A 1 -31.39 -6.63 -12.67
C MET A 1 -29.89 -6.91 -12.46
N GLY A 2 -29.06 -6.90 -13.51
CA GLY A 2 -27.65 -7.33 -13.41
C GLY A 2 -26.63 -6.52 -14.23
N LEU A 3 -27.07 -5.47 -14.94
CA LEU A 3 -26.18 -4.60 -15.71
C LEU A 3 -25.50 -3.53 -14.84
N PHE A 4 -26.15 -3.08 -13.77
CA PHE A 4 -25.59 -2.08 -12.88
C PHE A 4 -24.49 -2.68 -11.97
N SER A 5 -24.67 -3.89 -11.45
CA SER A 5 -23.73 -4.56 -10.54
C SER A 5 -22.36 -4.86 -11.14
N SER A 6 -22.28 -5.13 -12.45
CA SER A 6 -21.00 -5.41 -13.13
C SER A 6 -20.12 -4.18 -13.28
N HIS A 7 -20.70 -3.01 -13.57
CA HIS A 7 -19.96 -1.75 -13.67
C HIS A 7 -19.53 -1.21 -12.29
N TYR A 8 -20.32 -1.43 -11.24
CA TYR A 8 -19.90 -1.07 -9.88
C TYR A 8 -18.71 -1.90 -9.40
N PHE A 9 -18.69 -3.19 -9.74
CA PHE A 9 -17.57 -4.08 -9.41
C PHE A 9 -16.26 -3.64 -10.08
N SER A 10 -16.31 -3.19 -11.34
CA SER A 10 -15.11 -2.72 -12.05
C SER A 10 -14.61 -1.38 -11.50
N LEU A 11 -15.50 -0.44 -11.20
CA LEU A 11 -15.14 0.86 -10.63
C LEU A 11 -14.53 0.72 -9.23
N LEU A 12 -15.14 -0.07 -8.35
CA LEU A 12 -14.63 -0.32 -6.99
C LEU A 12 -13.26 -0.99 -7.04
N HIS A 13 -13.10 -2.04 -7.85
CA HIS A 13 -11.82 -2.72 -8.01
C HIS A 13 -10.74 -1.75 -8.51
N GLN A 14 -11.07 -0.90 -9.48
CA GLN A 14 -10.15 0.08 -10.03
C GLN A 14 -9.77 1.15 -9.00
N SER A 15 -10.71 1.60 -8.16
CA SER A 15 -10.40 2.52 -7.04
C SER A 15 -9.41 1.90 -6.05
N PHE A 16 -9.59 0.65 -5.65
CA PHE A 16 -8.65 -0.03 -4.75
C PHE A 16 -7.25 -0.18 -5.37
N VAL A 17 -7.17 -0.47 -6.67
CA VAL A 17 -5.90 -0.52 -7.40
C VAL A 17 -5.21 0.84 -7.41
N TYR A 18 -5.93 1.93 -7.72
CA TYR A 18 -5.37 3.28 -7.70
C TYR A 18 -4.86 3.68 -6.32
N ILE A 19 -5.65 3.43 -5.27
CA ILE A 19 -5.25 3.72 -3.89
C ILE A 19 -3.99 2.92 -3.54
N HIS A 20 -3.95 1.62 -3.85
CA HIS A 20 -2.78 0.79 -3.57
C HIS A 20 -1.53 1.32 -4.29
N VAL A 21 -1.61 1.57 -5.61
CA VAL A 21 -0.47 2.03 -6.40
C VAL A 21 0.04 3.39 -5.90
N LEU A 22 -0.86 4.34 -5.64
CA LEU A 22 -0.48 5.66 -5.12
C LEU A 22 0.17 5.55 -3.74
N THR A 23 -0.41 4.78 -2.83
CA THR A 23 0.11 4.65 -1.46
C THR A 23 1.44 3.88 -1.44
N ALA A 24 1.58 2.85 -2.28
CA ALA A 24 2.81 2.08 -2.42
C ALA A 24 3.95 2.93 -3.01
N LEU A 25 3.68 3.72 -4.05
CA LEU A 25 4.67 4.63 -4.64
C LEU A 25 5.10 5.70 -3.65
N LEU A 26 4.16 6.29 -2.91
CA LEU A 26 4.49 7.25 -1.84
C LEU A 26 5.36 6.61 -0.77
N SER A 27 5.03 5.40 -0.31
CA SER A 27 5.84 4.67 0.67
C SER A 27 7.24 4.37 0.14
N LEU A 28 7.37 4.02 -1.14
CA LEU A 28 8.66 3.72 -1.78
C LEU A 28 9.59 4.94 -1.87
N ILE A 29 9.03 6.15 -1.97
CA ILE A 29 9.80 7.41 -1.96
C ILE A 29 10.13 7.82 -0.52
N VAL A 30 9.19 7.64 0.40
CA VAL A 30 9.38 8.04 1.81
C VAL A 30 10.44 7.18 2.51
N ALA A 31 10.57 5.89 2.16
CA ALA A 31 11.60 4.99 2.70
C ALA A 31 13.05 5.50 2.52
N PRO A 32 13.53 5.77 1.29
CA PRO A 32 14.88 6.28 1.07
C PRO A 32 15.07 7.69 1.65
N VAL A 33 14.03 8.54 1.64
CA VAL A 33 14.08 9.83 2.34
C VAL A 33 14.35 9.64 3.83
N ALA A 34 13.69 8.67 4.48
CA ALA A 34 13.95 8.35 5.88
C ALA A 34 15.36 7.78 6.11
N MET A 35 15.93 7.07 5.14
CA MET A 35 17.30 6.53 5.20
C MET A 35 18.39 7.59 4.99
N ILE A 36 18.12 8.63 4.18
CA ILE A 36 19.04 9.75 3.95
C ILE A 36 19.10 10.68 5.18
N VAL A 37 18.00 10.79 5.94
CA VAL A 37 17.96 11.62 7.15
C VAL A 37 18.76 10.99 8.29
N GLN A 38 19.54 11.82 8.99
CA GLN A 38 20.40 11.44 10.12
C GLN A 38 19.67 10.53 11.13
N LYS A 39 20.15 9.29 11.25
CA LYS A 39 19.58 8.23 12.08
C LYS A 39 19.46 8.70 13.54
N GLY A 40 18.27 8.61 14.13
CA GLY A 40 18.01 8.95 15.54
C GLY A 40 17.49 10.38 15.81
N GLY A 41 17.59 11.29 14.83
CA GLY A 41 17.03 12.64 14.92
C GLY A 41 15.49 12.66 14.90
N ARG A 42 14.89 13.78 15.34
CA ARG A 42 13.43 13.99 15.32
C ARG A 42 12.84 13.87 13.92
N ASN A 43 13.60 14.27 12.89
CA ASN A 43 13.20 14.13 11.49
C ASN A 43 13.21 12.67 11.03
N HIS A 44 14.18 11.85 11.42
CA HIS A 44 14.20 10.42 11.10
C HIS A 44 12.98 9.69 11.69
N ARG A 45 12.56 10.04 12.91
CA ARG A 45 11.34 9.48 13.54
C ARG A 45 10.06 9.94 12.87
N LEU A 46 10.03 11.15 12.32
CA LEU A 46 8.88 11.68 11.56
C LEU A 46 8.74 10.96 10.22
N TRP A 47 9.81 10.93 9.42
CA TRP A 47 9.81 10.24 8.13
C TRP A 47 9.60 8.73 8.27
N GLY A 48 10.17 8.10 9.30
CA GLY A 48 9.90 6.70 9.63
C GLY A 48 8.44 6.43 9.99
N LYS A 49 7.76 7.34 10.69
CA LYS A 49 6.31 7.23 10.97
C LYS A 49 5.47 7.37 9.69
N VAL A 50 5.80 8.32 8.82
CA VAL A 50 5.08 8.50 7.54
C VAL A 50 5.25 7.27 6.67
N TYR A 51 6.46 6.71 6.60
CA TYR A 51 6.71 5.44 5.92
C TYR A 51 5.87 4.30 6.52
N PHE A 52 5.89 4.15 7.84
CA PHE A 52 5.17 3.08 8.53
C PHE A 52 3.65 3.14 8.27
N TRP A 53 3.04 4.33 8.39
CA TRP A 53 1.62 4.51 8.09
C TRP A 53 1.31 4.29 6.60
N GLY A 54 2.15 4.76 5.69
CA GLY A 54 2.00 4.50 4.25
C GLY A 54 2.08 3.02 3.91
N MET A 55 3.01 2.30 4.53
CA MET A 55 3.20 0.87 4.34
C MET A 55 2.04 0.05 4.92
N ILE A 56 1.48 0.43 6.07
CA ILE A 56 0.27 -0.19 6.63
C ILE A 56 -0.92 -0.04 5.68
N VAL A 57 -1.17 1.17 5.17
CA VAL A 57 -2.29 1.43 4.27
C VAL A 57 -2.12 0.67 2.95
N ALA A 58 -0.90 0.63 2.40
CA ALA A 58 -0.60 -0.12 1.18
C ALA A 58 -0.78 -1.65 1.37
N ASN A 59 -0.44 -2.18 2.55
CA ASN A 59 -0.66 -3.60 2.89
C ASN A 59 -2.13 -3.94 3.10
N LEU A 60 -2.88 -3.07 3.79
CA LEU A 60 -4.34 -3.21 3.95
C LEU A 60 -5.04 -3.23 2.59
N SER A 61 -4.67 -2.32 1.69
CA SER A 61 -5.26 -2.27 0.35
C SER A 61 -4.86 -3.48 -0.50
N ALA A 62 -3.63 -3.97 -0.38
CA ALA A 62 -3.17 -5.19 -1.05
C ALA A 62 -3.92 -6.43 -0.56
N PHE A 63 -4.16 -6.54 0.75
CA PHE A 63 -4.90 -7.65 1.35
C PHE A 63 -6.35 -7.70 0.85
N ILE A 64 -7.01 -6.55 0.74
CA ILE A 64 -8.36 -6.44 0.16
C ILE A 64 -8.34 -6.83 -1.33
N LEU A 65 -7.35 -6.37 -2.10
CA LEU A 65 -7.21 -6.72 -3.52
C LEU A 65 -6.94 -8.21 -3.74
N LEU A 66 -6.22 -8.86 -2.82
CA LEU A 66 -5.93 -10.28 -2.85
C LEU A 66 -7.21 -11.14 -2.78
N THR A 67 -8.21 -10.68 -2.01
CA THR A 67 -9.53 -11.34 -1.92
C THR A 67 -10.31 -11.28 -3.24
N TYR A 68 -10.11 -10.22 -4.03
CA TYR A 68 -10.79 -10.04 -5.32
C TYR A 68 -10.07 -10.74 -6.47
N ARG A 69 -8.74 -10.69 -6.51
CA ARG A 69 -7.93 -11.30 -7.56
C ARG A 69 -6.64 -11.81 -6.96
N PHE A 70 -6.56 -13.14 -6.80
CA PHE A 70 -5.41 -13.78 -6.19
C PHE A 70 -4.16 -13.55 -7.06
N ASN A 71 -3.21 -12.77 -6.56
CA ASN A 71 -1.96 -12.47 -7.24
C ASN A 71 -0.80 -12.71 -6.28
N VAL A 72 0.06 -13.66 -6.63
CA VAL A 72 1.18 -14.14 -5.80
C VAL A 72 2.17 -13.00 -5.49
N PHE A 73 2.32 -12.04 -6.41
CA PHE A 73 3.18 -10.87 -6.19
C PHE A 73 2.68 -9.99 -5.04
N LEU A 74 1.37 -9.67 -5.02
CA LEU A 74 0.76 -8.88 -3.93
C LEU A 74 0.84 -9.64 -2.61
N LEU A 75 0.60 -10.96 -2.64
CA LEU A 75 0.70 -11.83 -1.47
C LEU A 75 2.11 -11.82 -0.86
N GLY A 76 3.14 -11.99 -1.69
CA GLY A 76 4.53 -11.98 -1.25
C GLY A 76 4.95 -10.64 -0.64
N VAL A 77 4.61 -9.53 -1.29
CA VAL A 77 4.90 -8.19 -0.79
C VAL A 77 4.18 -7.93 0.54
N THR A 78 2.94 -8.41 0.70
CA THR A 78 2.18 -8.24 1.95
C THR A 78 2.80 -8.98 3.12
N ILE A 79 3.22 -10.23 2.91
CA ILE A 79 3.85 -11.04 3.96
C ILE A 79 5.21 -10.44 4.35
N ILE A 80 6.05 -10.12 3.36
CA ILE A 80 7.41 -9.60 3.62
C ILE A 80 7.35 -8.24 4.33
N SER A 81 6.43 -7.36 3.93
CA SER A 81 6.32 -6.01 4.51
C SER A 81 5.70 -5.97 5.91
N LEU A 82 4.93 -6.98 6.31
CA LEU A 82 4.40 -7.11 7.68
C LEU A 82 5.38 -7.79 8.65
N TYR A 83 6.33 -8.57 8.13
CA TYR A 83 7.29 -9.35 8.93
C TYR A 83 8.61 -8.61 9.22
N GLY A 84 8.84 -7.44 8.60
CA GLY A 84 10.04 -6.59 8.80
C GLY A 84 9.85 -5.52 9.85
#